data_AF-A0A7R7A5V6-F1
#
_entry.id   AF-A0A7R7A5V6-F1
#
_cell.length_a   1.000
_cell.length_b   1.000
_cell.length_c   1.000
_cell.angle_alpha   90.00
_cell.angle_beta   90.00
_cell.angle_gamma   90.00
#
_symmetry.space_group_name_H-M   'P 1'
#
loop_
_entity.id
_entity.type
_entity.pdbx_description
1 polymer ?
#
loop_
_entity_poly.entity_id
_entity_poly.type
_entity_poly.pdbx_seq_one_letter_code
_entity_poly.pdbx_strand_id
1 'polypeptide(L)'
;MKFYVQGKIFSVRKRVSDEKEVVYAQFLQKNENGASITDVKIVEDPQGLIKEEQSVRIPIKISTYNNKVFYTQNGQIEAVK
;
A
#
# COMPACT_ATOMS: atom_id res chain seq x y z
N MET A 1 16.84 2.58 -8.85
CA MET A 1 16.58 1.81 -7.60
C MET A 1 15.09 1.45 -7.58
N LYS A 2 14.74 0.19 -7.34
CA LYS A 2 13.34 -0.27 -7.26
C LYS A 2 13.00 -0.51 -5.79
N PHE A 3 11.92 0.07 -5.31
CA PHE A 3 11.43 -0.10 -3.94
C PHE A 3 10.17 -0.94 -3.95
N TYR A 4 9.98 -1.73 -2.90
CA TYR A 4 8.82 -2.61 -2.74
C TYR A 4 8.30 -2.52 -1.32
N VAL A 5 6.98 -2.55 -1.17
CA VAL A 5 6.33 -2.92 0.09
C VAL A 5 5.85 -4.35 -0.09
N GLN A 6 6.23 -5.23 0.83
CA GLN A 6 5.86 -6.64 0.81
C GLN A 6 5.29 -7.03 2.16
N GLY A 7 4.18 -7.76 2.14
CA GLY A 7 3.56 -8.27 3.35
C GLY A 7 2.10 -8.64 3.15
N LYS A 8 1.47 -8.99 4.26
CA LYS A 8 0.04 -9.26 4.32
C LYS A 8 -0.74 -7.94 4.47
N ILE A 9 -1.74 -7.74 3.62
CA ILE A 9 -2.63 -6.58 3.70
C ILE A 9 -3.47 -6.73 4.97
N PHE A 10 -3.32 -5.76 5.87
CA PHE A 10 -4.08 -5.69 7.12
C PHE A 10 -5.48 -5.15 6.88
N SER A 11 -5.62 -4.10 6.08
CA SER A 11 -6.93 -3.54 5.70
C SER A 11 -6.85 -2.80 4.36
N VAL A 12 -7.99 -2.60 3.72
CA VAL A 12 -8.13 -1.79 2.51
C VAL A 12 -8.98 -0.56 2.81
N ARG A 13 -8.37 0.62 2.78
CA ARG A 13 -9.05 1.89 3.06
C ARG A 13 -9.40 2.60 1.76
N LYS A 14 -10.68 2.95 1.60
CA LYS A 14 -11.17 3.79 0.51
C LYS A 14 -11.36 5.22 1.00
N ARG A 15 -10.86 6.21 0.25
CA ARG A 15 -11.10 7.63 0.50
C ARG A 15 -11.67 8.25 -0.76
N VAL A 16 -12.85 8.84 -0.66
CA VAL A 16 -13.45 9.63 -1.73
C VAL A 16 -12.99 11.07 -1.55
N SER A 17 -12.39 11.67 -2.58
CA SER A 17 -12.05 13.09 -2.63
C SER A 17 -12.33 13.60 -4.03
N ASP A 18 -13.10 14.68 -4.16
CA ASP A 18 -13.41 15.33 -5.44
C ASP A 18 -13.81 14.34 -6.54
N GLU A 19 -14.81 13.49 -6.24
CA GLU A 19 -15.37 12.47 -7.14
C GLU A 19 -14.42 11.35 -7.58
N LYS A 20 -13.19 11.30 -7.04
CA LYS A 20 -12.24 10.21 -7.28
C LYS A 20 -12.12 9.32 -6.05
N GLU A 21 -12.42 8.03 -6.22
CA GLU A 21 -12.12 7.01 -5.22
C GLU A 21 -10.60 6.74 -5.23
N VAL A 22 -9.97 6.95 -4.08
CA VAL A 22 -8.57 6.57 -3.86
C VAL A 22 -8.52 5.38 -2.91
N VAL A 23 -7.90 4.30 -3.37
CA VAL A 23 -7.73 3.07 -2.59
C VAL A 23 -6.34 3.04 -1.96
N TYR A 24 -6.27 2.63 -0.70
CA TYR A 24 -5.04 2.41 0.04
C TYR A 24 -4.99 0.98 0.57
N ALA A 25 -3.91 0.26 0.27
CA ALA A 25 -3.58 -0.98 0.96
C ALA A 25 -2.80 -0.65 2.23
N GLN A 26 -3.26 -1.13 3.37
CA GLN A 26 -2.66 -0.87 4.67
C GLN A 26 -1.90 -2.10 5.15
N PHE A 27 -0.65 -1.90 5.55
CA PHE A 27 0.22 -2.94 6.09
C PHE A 27 0.51 -2.66 7.56
N LEU A 28 0.27 -3.66 8.41
CA LEU A 28 0.62 -3.57 9.83
C LEU A 28 2.08 -4.00 10.03
N GLN A 29 2.93 -3.05 10.43
CA GLN A 29 4.31 -3.32 10.81
C GLN A 29 4.43 -3.27 12.33
N LYS A 30 4.74 -4.42 12.93
CA LYS A 30 5.06 -4.51 14.36
C LYS A 30 6.57 -4.44 14.53
N ASN A 31 7.02 -3.61 15.46
CA ASN A 31 8.41 -3.53 15.88
C ASN A 31 8.49 -3.53 17.42
N GLU A 32 9.70 -3.52 17.97
CA GLU A 32 9.93 -3.51 19.42
C GLU A 32 9.27 -2.31 20.13
N ASN A 33 9.03 -1.23 19.38
CA ASN A 33 8.45 0.02 19.89
C ASN A 33 6.93 0.13 19.65
N GLY A 34 6.27 -0.93 19.18
CA GLY A 34 4.82 -0.98 18.98
C GLY A 34 4.41 -1.36 17.57
N ALA A 35 3.26 -0.87 17.12
CA ALA A 35 2.71 -1.16 15.81
C ALA A 35 2.51 0.13 15.01
N SER A 36 2.88 0.09 13.74
CA SER A 36 2.69 1.18 12.79
C SER A 36 1.95 0.68 11.56
N ILE A 37 1.18 1.57 10.93
CA ILE A 37 0.49 1.29 9.68
C ILE A 37 1.22 1.99 8.56
N THR A 38 1.55 1.24 7.52
CA THR A 38 2.05 1.78 6.25
C THR A 38 0.93 1.79 5.22
N ASP A 39 0.58 2.97 4.75
CA ASP A 39 -0.41 3.16 3.68
C ASP A 39 0.28 3.20 2.31
N VAL A 40 -0.14 2.33 1.39
CA VAL A 40 0.27 2.36 -0.01
C VAL A 40 -0.91 2.77 -0.87
N LYS A 41 -0.80 3.91 -1.56
CA LYS A 41 -1.80 4.35 -2.54
C LYS A 41 -1.77 3.42 -3.75
N ILE A 42 -2.92 2.84 -4.07
CA ILE A 42 -3.12 1.96 -5.21
C ILE A 42 -3.56 2.81 -6.41
N VAL A 43 -2.90 2.58 -7.54
CA VAL A 43 -3.19 3.24 -8.82
C VAL A 43 -4.06 2.34 -9.68
N GLU A 44 -3.75 1.05 -9.73
CA GLU A 44 -4.49 0.04 -10.49
C GLU A 44 -4.36 -1.34 -9.84
N ASP A 45 -5.43 -2.14 -9.92
CA ASP A 45 -5.44 -3.53 -9.45
C ASP A 45 -6.22 -4.42 -10.44
N PRO A 46 -5.70 -4.64 -11.65
CA PRO A 46 -6.40 -5.43 -12.67
C PRO A 46 -6.58 -6.90 -12.28
N GLN A 47 -5.79 -7.40 -11.33
CA GLN A 47 -5.82 -8.79 -10.87
C GLN A 47 -6.70 -8.98 -9.62
N GLY A 48 -7.22 -7.90 -9.03
CA GLY A 48 -8.05 -7.96 -7.82
C GLY A 48 -7.31 -8.53 -6.61
N LEU A 49 -6.02 -8.21 -6.46
CA LEU A 49 -5.14 -8.69 -5.39
C LEU A 49 -5.19 -7.81 -4.13
N ILE A 50 -5.74 -6.60 -4.20
CA ILE A 50 -5.86 -5.70 -3.04
C ILE A 50 -7.08 -6.10 -2.22
N LYS A 51 -6.88 -7.04 -1.30
CA LYS A 51 -7.88 -7.57 -0.36
C LYS A 51 -7.26 -7.81 1.00
N GLU A 52 -8.06 -7.71 2.06
CA GLU A 52 -7.59 -8.04 3.40
C GLU A 52 -7.07 -9.49 3.46
N GLU A 53 -6.07 -9.70 4.30
CA GLU A 53 -5.41 -10.99 4.51
C GLU A 53 -4.60 -11.52 3.30
N GLN A 54 -4.60 -10.85 2.16
CA GLN A 54 -3.80 -11.23 1.00
C GLN A 54 -2.34 -10.82 1.18
N SER A 55 -1.42 -11.75 0.92
CA SER A 55 0.03 -11.44 0.87
C SER A 55 0.42 -10.98 -0.54
N VAL A 56 1.01 -9.79 -0.61
CA VAL A 56 1.40 -9.16 -1.88
C VAL A 56 2.78 -8.51 -1.78
N ARG A 57 3.39 -8.29 -2.94
CA ARG A 57 4.52 -7.41 -3.16
C ARG A 57 4.07 -6.30 -4.10
N ILE A 58 4.20 -5.07 -3.67
CA ILE A 58 3.80 -3.87 -4.41
C ILE A 58 5.06 -3.07 -4.75
N PRO A 59 5.42 -2.92 -6.04
CA PRO A 59 6.40 -1.94 -6.47
C PRO A 59 5.90 -0.53 -6.12
N ILE A 60 6.74 0.26 -5.47
CA ILE A 60 6.38 1.61 -5.02
C ILE A 60 7.37 2.70 -5.49
N LYS A 61 6.83 3.90 -5.65
CA LYS A 61 7.57 5.15 -5.58
C LYS A 61 7.35 5.80 -4.22
N ILE A 62 8.40 6.44 -3.70
CA ILE A 62 8.40 7.16 -2.43
C ILE A 62 8.41 8.65 -2.73
N SER A 63 7.53 9.40 -2.09
CA SER A 63 7.51 10.88 -2.16
C SER A 63 7.34 11.46 -0.77
N THR A 64 7.92 12.63 -0.52
CA THR A 64 7.78 13.34 0.74
C THR A 64 7.05 14.65 0.52
N TYR A 65 6.02 14.93 1.32
CA TYR A 65 5.29 16.19 1.31
C TYR A 65 4.94 16.58 2.74
N ASN A 66 5.22 17.83 3.13
CA ASN A 66 5.03 18.32 4.50
C ASN A 66 5.61 17.37 5.58
N ASN A 67 6.85 16.92 5.38
CA ASN A 67 7.56 15.97 6.25
C ASN A 67 6.87 14.61 6.45
N LYS A 68 5.89 14.27 5.61
CA LYS A 68 5.24 12.95 5.59
C LYS A 68 5.70 12.18 4.37
N VAL A 69 6.01 10.91 4.57
CA VAL A 69 6.38 9.98 3.50
C VAL A 69 5.11 9.34 2.95
N PHE A 70 5.01 9.28 1.63
CA PHE A 70 3.91 8.68 0.90
C PHE A 70 4.44 7.59 -0.01
N TYR A 71 3.77 6.44 0.03
CA TYR A 71 4.04 5.30 -0.82
C TYR A 71 2.94 5.19 -1.87
N THR A 72 3.32 5.18 -3.14
CA THR A 72 2.37 5.02 -4.25
C THR A 72 2.83 3.88 -5.14
N GLN A 73 1.91 3.01 -5.54
CA GLN A 73 2.17 1.97 -6.53
C GLN A 73 2.82 2.56 -7.79
N ASN A 74 3.88 1.93 -8.29
CA ASN A 74 4.55 2.32 -9.53
C ASN A 74 4.83 1.13 -10.48
N GLY A 75 4.05 0.06 -10.34
CA GLY A 75 4.15 -1.13 -11.20
C GLY A 75 3.10 -2.17 -10.86
N GLN A 76 3.26 -3.35 -11.45
CA GLN A 76 2.34 -4.48 -11.27
C GLN A 76 2.47 -5.07 -9.86
N ILE A 77 1.32 -5.29 -9.22
CA ILE A 77 1.23 -5.96 -7.93
C ILE A 77 1.42 -7.47 -8.14
N GLU A 78 2.22 -8.10 -7.30
CA GLU A 78 2.48 -9.54 -7.34
C GLU A 78 1.92 -10.21 -6.09
N ALA A 79 1.23 -11.34 -6.24
CA ALA A 79 0.87 -12.19 -5.11
C ALA A 79 2.13 -12.88 -4.56
N VAL A 80 2.25 -12.96 -3.24
CA VAL A 80 3.34 -13.67 -2.57
C VAL A 80 2.74 -14.92 -1.92
N LYS A 81 3.34 -16.07 -2.22
CA LYS A 81 3.00 -17.36 -1.59
C LYS A 81 3.67 -17.50 -0.24
#